data_AF-A0A542LUP4-F1
#
_entry.id   AF-A0A542LUP4-F1
#
_cell.length_a   1.000
_cell.length_b   1.000
_cell.length_c   1.000
_cell.angle_alpha   90.00
_cell.angle_beta   90.00
_cell.angle_gamma   90.00
#
_symmetry.space_group_name_H-M   'P 1'
#
loop_
_entity.id
_entity.type
_entity.pdbx_description
1 polymer ?
#
loop_
_entity_poly.entity_id
_entity_poly.type
_entity_poly.pdbx_seq_one_letter_code
_entity_poly.pdbx_strand_id
1 'polypeptide(L)'
;MSRANEHFFRRLLGAILPLLVWLLHFAFCYGLAAAQCTPAAMREGGPDRTLMGIATVLALAVLAWLVWRARGVLARPGRAGLWQWAAFMFAALSLVAVSWNSVPILLVPGCA
;
A
#
# COMPACT_ATOMS: atom_id res chain seq x y z
N MET A 1 27.71 14.12 5.10
CA MET A 1 26.31 14.39 4.70
C MET A 1 25.64 15.19 5.82
N SER A 2 25.16 16.41 5.54
CA SER A 2 24.78 17.41 6.55
C SER A 2 23.40 17.13 7.17
N ARG A 3 23.19 17.42 8.47
CA ARG A 3 21.97 17.12 9.26
C ARG A 3 20.66 17.62 8.62
N ALA A 4 20.72 18.69 7.84
CA ALA A 4 19.55 19.21 7.11
C ALA A 4 19.02 18.21 6.07
N ASN A 5 19.92 17.45 5.42
CA ASN A 5 19.54 16.47 4.41
C ASN A 5 18.77 15.30 5.03
N GLU A 6 19.13 14.89 6.25
CA GLU A 6 18.48 13.78 6.93
C GLU A 6 17.04 14.11 7.34
N HIS A 7 16.79 15.34 7.80
CA HIS A 7 15.43 15.79 8.10
C HIS A 7 14.55 15.88 6.86
N PHE A 8 15.09 16.35 5.74
CA PHE A 8 14.37 16.39 4.47
C PHE A 8 14.04 14.97 3.99
N PHE A 9 15.04 14.09 3.98
CA PHE A 9 14.88 12.70 3.53
C PHE A 9 13.85 11.95 4.39
N ARG A 10 13.88 12.13 5.71
CA ARG A 10 12.92 11.48 6.63
C ARG A 10 11.49 11.98 6.44
N ARG A 11 11.29 13.27 6.14
CA ARG A 11 9.97 13.84 5.82
C ARG A 11 9.45 13.36 4.47
N LEU A 12 10.33 13.33 3.47
CA LEU A 12 10.01 12.81 2.14
C LEU A 12 9.65 11.33 2.20
N LEU A 13 10.44 10.52 2.92
CA LEU A 13 10.11 9.12 3.18
C LEU A 13 8.78 8.98 3.89
N GLY A 14 8.51 9.78 4.91
CA GLY A 14 7.22 9.76 5.61
C GLY A 14 6.02 10.05 4.68
N ALA A 15 6.20 10.92 3.69
CA ALA A 15 5.15 11.23 2.71
C ALA A 15 4.98 10.14 1.65
N ILE A 16 6.06 9.52 1.18
CA ILE A 16 6.03 8.49 0.13
C ILE A 16 5.76 7.09 0.70
N LEU A 17 5.93 6.89 2.01
CA LEU A 17 5.70 5.61 2.69
C LEU A 17 4.37 4.92 2.32
N PRO A 18 3.21 5.63 2.26
CA PRO A 18 1.97 4.99 1.88
C PRO A 18 1.99 4.44 0.44
N LEU A 19 2.63 5.17 -0.48
CA LEU A 19 2.81 4.72 -1.87
C LEU A 19 3.71 3.50 -1.94
N LEU A 20 4.75 3.42 -1.10
CA LEU A 20 5.61 2.23 -1.02
C LEU A 20 4.85 1.02 -0.50
N VAL A 21 3.98 1.19 0.50
CA VAL A 21 3.11 0.11 1.00
C VAL A 21 2.19 -0.39 -0.10
N TRP A 22 1.57 0.52 -0.86
CA TRP A 22 0.75 0.15 -2.01
C TRP A 22 1.56 -0.58 -3.10
N LEU A 23 2.73 -0.05 -3.47
CA LEU A 23 3.58 -0.64 -4.50
C LEU A 23 4.03 -2.05 -4.12
N LEU A 24 4.45 -2.23 -2.85
CA LEU A 24 4.88 -3.53 -2.34
C LEU A 24 3.71 -4.52 -2.31
N HIS A 25 2.54 -4.09 -1.86
CA HIS A 25 1.32 -4.91 -1.87
C HIS A 25 0.95 -5.33 -3.30
N PHE A 26 0.93 -4.38 -4.23
CA PHE A 26 0.64 -4.63 -5.64
C PHE A 26 1.62 -5.61 -6.26
N ALA A 27 2.93 -5.35 -6.11
CA ALA A 27 3.97 -6.21 -6.65
C ALA A 27 3.92 -7.63 -6.06
N PHE A 28 3.64 -7.76 -4.76
CA PHE A 28 3.49 -9.06 -4.10
C PHE A 28 2.29 -9.84 -4.64
N CYS A 29 1.11 -9.22 -4.67
CA CYS A 29 -0.11 -9.88 -5.12
C CYS A 29 -0.06 -10.25 -6.61
N TYR A 30 0.35 -9.32 -7.47
CA TYR A 30 0.46 -9.59 -8.92
C TYR A 30 1.64 -10.50 -9.26
N GLY A 31 2.77 -10.38 -8.56
CA GLY A 31 3.92 -11.26 -8.74
C GLY A 31 3.60 -12.70 -8.36
N LEU A 32 2.91 -12.91 -7.23
CA LEU A 32 2.44 -14.23 -6.82
C LEU A 32 1.41 -14.81 -7.79
N ALA A 33 0.51 -13.98 -8.33
CA ALA A 33 -0.43 -14.41 -9.35
C ALA A 33 0.32 -14.84 -10.63
N ALA A 34 1.24 -14.01 -11.13
CA ALA A 34 2.02 -14.31 -12.33
C ALA A 34 2.88 -15.58 -12.18
N ALA A 35 3.51 -15.76 -11.02
CA ALA A 35 4.32 -16.95 -10.71
C ALA A 35 3.47 -18.22 -10.64
N GLN A 36 2.28 -18.16 -10.04
CA GLN A 36 1.40 -19.34 -9.90
C GLN A 36 0.61 -19.66 -11.18
N CYS A 37 0.52 -18.71 -12.11
CA CYS A 37 -0.06 -18.91 -13.43
C CYS A 37 0.96 -19.28 -14.52
N THR A 38 2.25 -19.40 -14.20
CA THR A 38 3.27 -19.84 -15.16
C THR A 38 3.39 -21.38 -15.18
N PRO A 39 3.61 -22.02 -16.35
CA PRO A 39 3.59 -23.49 -16.47
C PRO A 39 4.66 -24.19 -15.63
N ALA A 40 5.75 -23.50 -15.29
CA ALA A 40 6.88 -24.04 -14.55
C ALA A 40 6.63 -24.18 -13.03
N ALA A 41 5.58 -23.57 -12.49
CA ALA A 41 5.28 -23.53 -11.06
C ALA A 41 3.85 -24.04 -10.74
N MET A 42 3.37 -25.00 -11.54
CA MET A 42 2.10 -25.73 -11.31
C MET A 42 2.08 -26.36 -9.91
N ARG A 43 1.56 -25.61 -8.94
CA ARG A 43 1.17 -26.10 -7.62
C ARG A 43 -0.28 -26.56 -7.71
N GLU A 44 -0.53 -27.83 -7.45
CA GLU A 44 -1.90 -28.34 -7.26
C GLU A 44 -2.53 -27.60 -6.06
N GLY A 45 -3.37 -26.61 -6.31
CA GLY A 45 -4.01 -25.79 -5.27
C GLY A 45 -4.39 -24.35 -5.67
N GLY A 46 -3.85 -23.82 -6.76
CA GLY A 46 -4.10 -22.44 -7.18
C GLY A 46 -3.46 -21.38 -6.26
N PRO A 47 -3.59 -20.08 -6.58
CA PRO A 47 -3.00 -18.99 -5.80
C PRO A 47 -3.37 -19.07 -4.33
N ASP A 48 -2.39 -19.03 -3.41
CA ASP A 48 -2.64 -19.00 -1.96
C ASP A 48 -3.42 -17.73 -1.55
N ARG A 49 -4.75 -17.83 -1.62
CA ARG A 49 -5.70 -16.77 -1.29
C ARG A 49 -5.59 -16.33 0.16
N THR A 50 -5.16 -17.22 1.05
CA THR A 50 -5.01 -16.89 2.48
C THR A 50 -3.84 -15.95 2.67
N LEU A 51 -2.71 -16.22 2.01
CA LEU A 51 -1.53 -15.37 2.06
C LEU A 51 -1.79 -13.98 1.44
N MET A 52 -2.45 -13.94 0.28
CA MET A 52 -2.85 -12.69 -0.36
C MET A 52 -3.84 -11.89 0.50
N GLY A 53 -4.84 -12.56 1.08
CA GLY A 53 -5.80 -11.93 1.98
C GLY A 53 -5.16 -11.32 3.22
N ILE A 54 -4.22 -12.03 3.85
CA ILE A 54 -3.45 -11.52 4.99
C ILE A 54 -2.63 -10.28 4.57
N ALA A 55 -1.95 -10.33 3.41
CA ALA A 55 -1.19 -9.21 2.90
C ALA A 55 -2.07 -7.97 2.64
N THR A 56 -3.27 -8.16 2.09
CA THR A 56 -4.26 -7.09 1.91
C THR A 56 -4.69 -6.49 3.25
N VAL A 57 -5.08 -7.32 4.22
CA VAL A 57 -5.54 -6.83 5.54
C VAL A 57 -4.43 -6.06 6.25
N LEU A 58 -3.19 -6.54 6.20
CA LEU A 58 -2.03 -5.84 6.76
C LEU A 58 -1.78 -4.49 6.06
N ALA A 59 -1.83 -4.46 4.73
CA ALA A 59 -1.67 -3.22 3.97
C ALA A 59 -2.76 -2.19 4.31
N LEU A 60 -4.03 -2.64 4.37
CA LEU A 60 -5.15 -1.79 4.76
C LEU A 60 -5.02 -1.26 6.19
N ALA A 61 -4.62 -2.10 7.13
CA ALA A 61 -4.41 -1.69 8.53
C ALA A 61 -3.31 -0.62 8.64
N VAL A 62 -2.18 -0.80 7.95
CA VAL A 62 -1.09 0.18 7.93
C VAL A 62 -1.54 1.49 7.28
N LEU A 63 -2.24 1.44 6.14
CA LEU A 63 -2.71 2.64 5.45
C LEU A 63 -3.79 3.38 6.25
N ALA A 64 -4.73 2.66 6.85
CA ALA A 64 -5.76 3.24 7.73
C ALA A 64 -5.13 3.91 8.95
N TRP A 65 -4.12 3.27 9.56
CA TRP A 65 -3.35 3.84 10.65
C TRP A 65 -2.62 5.14 10.24
N LEU A 66 -2.00 5.16 9.06
CA LEU A 66 -1.33 6.36 8.53
C LEU A 66 -2.31 7.51 8.27
N VAL A 67 -3.47 7.22 7.69
CA VAL A 67 -4.56 8.20 7.50
C VAL A 67 -5.03 8.73 8.86
N TRP A 68 -5.26 7.85 9.83
CA TRP A 68 -5.66 8.22 11.19
C TRP A 68 -4.63 9.10 11.88
N ARG A 69 -3.34 8.81 11.75
CA ARG A 69 -2.27 9.63 12.32
C ARG A 69 -2.20 11.01 11.65
N ALA A 70 -2.46 11.07 10.35
CA ALA A 70 -2.44 12.31 9.58
C ALA A 70 -3.76 13.12 9.66
N ARG A 71 -4.80 12.62 10.33
CA ARG A 71 -6.10 13.31 10.50
C ARG A 71 -5.99 14.71 11.13
N GLY A 72 -4.92 14.95 11.90
CA GLY A 72 -4.66 16.26 12.52
C GLY A 72 -4.53 17.39 11.49
N VAL A 73 -4.19 17.07 10.24
CA VAL A 73 -4.18 18.00 9.10
C VAL A 73 -5.56 18.57 8.81
N LEU A 74 -6.60 17.72 8.87
CA LEU A 74 -7.99 18.12 8.65
C LEU A 74 -8.51 19.02 9.78
N ALA A 75 -8.07 18.78 11.02
CA ALA A 75 -8.51 19.56 12.17
C ALA A 75 -7.90 20.98 12.21
N ARG A 76 -6.75 21.19 11.57
CA ARG A 76 -6.03 22.48 11.57
C ARG A 76 -5.36 22.76 10.21
N PRO A 77 -6.15 23.00 9.14
CA PRO A 77 -5.62 23.13 7.78
C PRO A 77 -4.61 24.27 7.63
N GLY A 78 -4.82 25.40 8.33
CA GLY A 78 -3.91 26.56 8.28
C GLY A 78 -2.56 26.39 9.00
N ARG A 79 -2.37 25.29 9.75
CA ARG A 79 -1.10 24.97 10.46
C ARG A 79 -0.38 23.76 9.86
N ALA A 80 -1.00 23.08 8.90
CA ALA A 80 -0.45 21.91 8.25
C ALA A 80 0.47 22.34 7.10
N GLY A 81 1.70 21.82 7.08
CA GLY A 81 2.60 22.02 5.93
C GLY A 81 2.17 21.18 4.73
N LEU A 82 2.63 21.56 3.54
CA LEU A 82 2.46 20.81 2.29
C LEU A 82 2.79 19.32 2.43
N TRP A 83 3.88 18.99 3.14
CA TRP A 83 4.29 17.61 3.37
C TRP A 83 3.27 16.78 4.13
N GLN A 84 2.60 17.35 5.14
CA GLN A 84 1.56 16.63 5.88
C GLN A 84 0.31 16.41 5.02
N TRP A 85 -0.05 17.38 4.18
CA TRP A 85 -1.13 17.21 3.19
C TRP A 85 -0.82 16.14 2.16
N ALA A 86 0.40 16.15 1.60
CA ALA A 86 0.86 15.14 0.66
C ALA A 86 0.82 13.74 1.28
N ALA A 87 1.33 13.57 2.51
CA ALA A 87 1.28 12.30 3.23
C ALA A 87 -0.15 11.80 3.43
N PHE A 88 -1.08 12.69 3.81
CA PHE A 88 -2.49 12.34 3.99
C PHE A 88 -3.16 11.93 2.66
N MET A 89 -2.96 12.72 1.59
CA MET A 89 -3.52 12.41 0.27
C MET A 89 -2.94 11.12 -0.31
N PHE A 90 -1.63 10.89 -0.20
CA PHE A 90 -1.01 9.66 -0.64
C PHE A 90 -1.48 8.45 0.16
N ALA A 91 -1.71 8.58 1.47
CA ALA A 91 -2.28 7.51 2.28
C ALA A 91 -3.72 7.19 1.88
N ALA A 92 -4.56 8.21 1.65
CA ALA A 92 -5.94 8.03 1.20
C ALA A 92 -5.99 7.37 -0.20
N LEU A 93 -5.19 7.86 -1.15
CA LEU A 93 -5.10 7.29 -2.50
C LEU A 93 -4.62 5.84 -2.47
N SER A 94 -3.59 5.54 -1.67
CA SER A 94 -3.06 4.18 -1.51
C SER A 94 -4.12 3.23 -0.92
N LEU A 95 -4.94 3.71 0.03
CA LEU A 95 -6.00 2.91 0.63
C LEU A 95 -7.10 2.57 -0.39
N VAL A 96 -7.50 3.56 -1.20
CA VAL A 96 -8.43 3.33 -2.32
C VAL A 96 -7.84 2.34 -3.32
N ALA A 97 -6.57 2.50 -3.67
CA ALA A 97 -5.90 1.65 -4.65
C ALA A 97 -5.73 0.19 -4.17
N VAL A 98 -5.37 -0.04 -2.90
CA VAL A 98 -5.34 -1.39 -2.31
C VAL A 98 -6.74 -2.01 -2.30
N SER A 99 -7.75 -1.24 -1.89
CA SER A 99 -9.13 -1.71 -1.85
C SER A 99 -9.60 -2.13 -3.24
N TRP A 100 -9.35 -1.29 -4.25
CA TRP A 100 -9.72 -1.56 -5.64
C TRP A 100 -8.97 -2.76 -6.23
N ASN A 101 -7.66 -2.85 -6.03
CA ASN A 101 -6.85 -3.97 -6.55
C ASN A 101 -7.20 -5.32 -5.89
N SER A 102 -7.73 -5.31 -4.67
CA SER A 102 -8.11 -6.53 -3.97
C SER A 102 -9.41 -7.14 -4.52
N VAL A 103 -10.27 -6.33 -5.16
CA VAL A 103 -11.54 -6.79 -5.75
C VAL A 103 -11.33 -7.91 -6.79
N PRO A 104 -10.54 -7.75 -7.86
CA PRO A 104 -10.34 -8.82 -8.85
C PRO A 104 -9.64 -10.04 -8.25
N ILE A 105 -8.69 -9.86 -7.32
CA ILE A 105 -7.99 -10.97 -6.65
C ILE A 105 -8.95 -11.86 -5.85
N LEU A 106 -9.96 -11.26 -5.22
CA LEU A 106 -10.95 -11.99 -4.42
C LEU A 106 -12.10 -12.55 -5.26
N LEU A 107 -12.48 -11.88 -6.35
CA LEU A 107 -13.63 -12.25 -7.18
C LEU A 107 -13.29 -13.21 -8.31
N VAL A 108 -12.05 -13.22 -8.84
CA VAL A 108 -11.68 -14.06 -9.98
C VAL A 108 -11.11 -15.40 -9.48
N PRO A 109 -11.82 -16.53 -9.69
CA PRO A 109 -11.28 -17.83 -9.32
C PRO A 109 -10.25 -18.29 -10.35
N GLY A 110 -8.97 -18.17 -10.00
CA GLY A 110 -7.88 -18.86 -10.69
C GLY A 110 -7.13 -18.04 -11.72
N CYS A 111 -6.25 -18.73 -12.45
CA CYS A 111 -5.49 -18.17 -13.57
C CYS A 111 -6.37 -18.18 -14.82
N ALA A 112 -6.46 -17.03 -15.50
CA ALA A 112 -7.08 -16.92 -16.81
C ALA A 112 -6.14 -17.41 -17.92
#